data_AF-A0A5E4FGL0-F1
#
_entry.id   AF-A0A5E4FGL0-F1
#
_cell.length_a   1.000
_cell.length_b   1.000
_cell.length_c   1.000
_cell.angle_alpha   90.00
_cell.angle_beta   90.00
_cell.angle_gamma   90.00
#
_symmetry.space_group_name_H-M   'P 1'
#
loop_
_entity.id
_entity.type
_entity.pdbx_description
1 polymer ?
#
loop_
_entity_poly.entity_id
_entity_poly.type
_entity_poly.pdbx_seq_one_letter_code
_entity_poly.pdbx_strand_id
1 'polypeptide(L)'
;MKVTEKCDVYSFGVLALEVIMGKKLGDFISSFSFPSTTYANISLKDAMDQRLPPSTPQLQDELVTIARLSVACRHSHPQSRPTMLMVSQMLSFQTASSYGGLDDITLEQLITI
;
A
#
# COMPACT_ATOMS: atom_id res chain seq x y z
N MET A 1 -4.29 19.60 13.93
CA MET A 1 -3.75 19.10 12.64
C MET A 1 -3.54 20.30 11.72
N LYS A 2 -2.36 20.47 11.13
CA LYS A 2 -2.10 21.54 10.15
C LYS A 2 -2.39 21.00 8.76
N VAL A 3 -3.28 21.64 8.01
CA VAL A 3 -3.58 21.26 6.61
C VAL A 3 -2.41 21.70 5.73
N THR A 4 -1.86 20.75 4.97
CA THR A 4 -0.74 20.94 4.04
C THR A 4 -0.89 19.96 2.87
N GLU A 5 -0.11 20.13 1.80
CA GLU A 5 -0.01 19.17 0.69
C GLU A 5 0.27 17.72 1.15
N LYS A 6 0.88 17.54 2.33
CA LYS A 6 1.16 16.22 2.91
C LYS A 6 -0.12 15.47 3.31
N CYS A 7 -1.24 16.17 3.50
CA CYS A 7 -2.55 15.54 3.69
C CYS A 7 -3.01 14.84 2.42
N ASP A 8 -2.79 15.44 1.25
CA ASP A 8 -3.13 14.84 -0.04
C ASP A 8 -2.25 13.63 -0.33
N VAL A 9 -0.95 13.70 0.02
CA VAL A 9 -0.03 12.55 -0.08
C VAL A 9 -0.52 11.37 0.76
N TYR A 10 -0.97 11.62 1.99
CA TYR A 10 -1.53 10.57 2.85
C TYR A 10 -2.78 9.94 2.24
N SER A 11 -3.74 10.78 1.81
CA SER A 11 -4.99 10.32 1.18
C SER A 11 -4.72 9.53 -0.10
N PHE A 12 -3.73 9.93 -0.89
CA PHE A 12 -3.26 9.16 -2.04
C PHE A 12 -2.78 7.77 -1.63
N GLY A 13 -1.94 7.66 -0.60
CA GLY A 13 -1.44 6.36 -0.12
C GLY A 13 -2.56 5.44 0.38
N VAL A 14 -3.61 5.98 0.99
CA VAL A 14 -4.81 5.19 1.34
C VAL A 14 -5.52 4.72 0.08
N LEU A 15 -5.82 5.63 -0.85
CA LEU A 15 -6.53 5.33 -2.09
C LEU A 15 -5.79 4.29 -2.95
N ALA A 16 -4.47 4.39 -3.07
CA ALA A 16 -3.66 3.44 -3.82
C ALA A 16 -3.79 2.00 -3.29
N LEU A 17 -3.85 1.83 -1.97
CA LEU A 17 -4.07 0.51 -1.35
C LEU A 17 -5.50 0.01 -1.58
N GLU A 18 -6.49 0.89 -1.48
CA GLU A 18 -7.89 0.54 -1.79
C GLU A 18 -8.05 0.06 -3.23
N VAL A 19 -7.31 0.66 -4.16
CA VAL A 19 -7.27 0.22 -5.57
C VAL A 19 -6.63 -1.16 -5.71
N ILE A 20 -5.48 -1.42 -5.06
CA ILE A 20 -4.80 -2.73 -5.12
C ILE A 20 -5.68 -3.85 -4.54
N MET A 21 -6.37 -3.55 -3.43
CA MET A 21 -7.19 -4.52 -2.70
C MET A 21 -8.61 -4.64 -3.29
N GLY A 22 -9.01 -3.70 -4.15
CA GLY A 22 -10.36 -3.62 -4.71
C GLY A 22 -11.47 -3.38 -3.67
N LYS A 23 -11.10 -2.89 -2.49
CA LYS A 23 -11.97 -2.74 -1.31
C LYS A 23 -11.59 -1.50 -0.53
N LYS A 24 -12.58 -0.86 0.10
CA LYS A 24 -12.35 0.25 1.01
C LYS A 24 -11.56 -0.22 2.23
N LEU A 25 -10.52 0.51 2.62
CA LEU A 25 -9.60 0.08 3.68
C LEU A 25 -10.32 0.00 5.04
N GLY A 26 -11.24 0.93 5.32
CA GLY A 26 -12.04 0.90 6.54
C GLY A 26 -12.95 -0.33 6.64
N ASP A 27 -13.58 -0.73 5.53
CA ASP A 27 -14.45 -1.91 5.49
C ASP A 27 -13.62 -3.19 5.58
N PHE A 28 -12.45 -3.18 4.94
CA PHE A 28 -11.47 -4.26 5.04
C PHE A 28 -11.06 -4.46 6.50
N ILE A 29 -10.57 -3.44 7.19
CA ILE A 29 -10.19 -3.52 8.63
C ILE A 29 -11.35 -4.01 9.48
N SER A 30 -12.57 -3.49 9.23
CA SER A 30 -13.76 -3.88 9.98
C SER A 30 -14.12 -5.36 9.78
N SER A 31 -13.95 -5.88 8.56
CA SER A 31 -14.22 -7.28 8.23
C SER A 31 -13.29 -8.26 8.95
N PHE A 32 -12.12 -7.81 9.41
CA PHE A 32 -11.14 -8.68 10.02
C PHE A 32 -11.25 -8.86 11.53
N SER A 33 -11.99 -8.02 12.28
CA SER A 33 -12.48 -8.16 13.69
C SER A 33 -11.70 -8.99 14.75
N PHE A 34 -10.48 -9.44 14.50
CA PHE A 34 -9.69 -10.38 15.30
C PHE A 34 -8.37 -9.72 15.75
N PRO A 35 -7.74 -10.24 16.83
CA PRO A 35 -6.64 -9.58 17.51
C PRO A 35 -5.47 -9.30 16.56
N SER A 36 -4.78 -8.19 16.82
CA SER A 36 -3.61 -7.64 16.12
C SER A 36 -2.55 -8.66 15.64
N THR A 37 -2.50 -9.86 16.22
CA THR A 37 -1.57 -10.94 15.88
C THR A 37 -1.87 -11.68 14.56
N THR A 38 -3.08 -11.57 14.00
CA THR A 38 -3.41 -12.27 12.73
C THR A 38 -2.93 -11.50 11.49
N TYR A 39 -2.86 -10.17 11.53
CA TYR A 39 -2.48 -9.33 10.38
C TYR A 39 -1.00 -9.41 10.01
N ALA A 40 -0.14 -9.75 10.97
CA ALA A 40 1.31 -9.89 10.76
C ALA A 40 1.67 -11.05 9.82
N ASN A 41 0.76 -12.02 9.63
CA ASN A 41 0.99 -13.22 8.81
C ASN A 41 0.22 -13.24 7.50
N ILE A 42 -0.62 -12.24 7.22
CA ILE A 42 -1.35 -12.16 5.95
C ILE A 42 -0.52 -11.37 4.96
N SER A 43 -0.20 -12.01 3.84
CA SER A 43 0.58 -11.40 2.76
C SER A 43 -0.27 -10.40 1.96
N LEU A 44 0.38 -9.43 1.33
CA LEU A 44 -0.31 -8.53 0.39
C LEU A 44 -1.03 -9.30 -0.72
N LYS A 45 -0.46 -10.42 -1.18
CA LYS A 45 -1.04 -11.29 -2.21
C LYS A 45 -2.44 -11.78 -1.84
N ASP A 46 -2.67 -12.15 -0.57
CA ASP A 46 -3.96 -12.65 -0.10
C ASP A 46 -5.01 -11.53 0.01
N ALA A 47 -4.57 -10.28 0.10
CA ALA A 47 -5.39 -9.09 0.23
C ALA A 47 -5.76 -8.41 -1.09
N MET A 48 -5.16 -8.85 -2.20
CA MET A 48 -5.41 -8.29 -3.54
C MET A 48 -6.87 -8.48 -4.00
N ASP A 49 -7.30 -7.67 -4.96
CA ASP A 49 -8.63 -7.80 -5.56
C ASP A 49 -8.80 -9.16 -6.26
N GLN A 50 -9.49 -10.08 -5.59
CA GLN A 50 -9.76 -11.45 -6.06
C GLN A 50 -10.67 -11.51 -7.29
N ARG A 51 -11.26 -10.38 -7.72
CA ARG A 51 -12.05 -10.30 -8.96
C ARG A 51 -11.17 -10.21 -10.20
N LEU A 52 -9.89 -9.85 -10.03
CA LEU A 52 -8.92 -9.77 -11.12
C LEU A 52 -8.31 -11.15 -11.42
N PRO A 53 -7.90 -11.41 -12.67
CA PRO A 53 -7.14 -12.61 -12.99
C PRO A 53 -5.80 -12.62 -12.24
N PRO A 54 -5.19 -13.81 -12.04
CA PRO A 54 -3.86 -13.91 -11.44
C PRO A 54 -2.84 -13.02 -12.16
N SER A 55 -2.09 -12.23 -11.40
CA SER A 55 -1.08 -11.30 -11.91
C SER A 55 0.17 -12.03 -12.38
N THR A 56 0.78 -11.54 -13.47
CA THR A 56 2.09 -11.99 -13.92
C THR A 56 3.18 -11.60 -12.90
N PRO A 57 4.33 -12.30 -12.85
CA PRO A 57 5.41 -11.94 -11.93
C PRO A 57 5.87 -10.48 -12.06
N GLN A 58 5.95 -9.94 -13.29
CA GLN A 58 6.31 -8.52 -13.49
C GLN A 58 5.29 -7.57 -12.86
N LEU A 59 4.00 -7.88 -13.00
CA LEU A 59 2.93 -7.09 -12.41
C LEU A 59 2.93 -7.18 -10.88
N GLN A 60 3.31 -8.33 -10.32
CA GLN A 60 3.47 -8.49 -8.87
C GLN A 60 4.56 -7.56 -8.33
N ASP A 61 5.70 -7.44 -9.01
CA ASP A 61 6.78 -6.52 -8.61
C ASP A 61 6.34 -5.05 -8.67
N GLU A 62 5.58 -4.66 -9.69
CA GLU A 62 4.98 -3.32 -9.78
C GLU A 62 4.02 -3.06 -8.61
N LEU A 63 3.15 -4.03 -8.28
CA LEU A 63 2.20 -3.92 -7.17
C LEU A 63 2.89 -3.82 -5.81
N VAL A 64 3.96 -4.59 -5.58
CA VAL A 64 4.82 -4.49 -4.39
C VAL A 64 5.42 -3.10 -4.28
N THR A 65 5.89 -2.54 -5.39
CA THR A 65 6.47 -1.19 -5.43
C THR A 65 5.42 -0.14 -5.08
N ILE A 66 4.22 -0.22 -5.66
CA ILE A 66 3.11 0.71 -5.38
C ILE A 66 2.67 0.57 -3.92
N ALA A 67 2.59 -0.64 -3.37
CA ALA A 67 2.23 -0.88 -1.98
C ALA A 67 3.23 -0.23 -1.01
N ARG A 68 4.54 -0.40 -1.24
CA ARG A 68 5.57 0.27 -0.42
C ARG A 68 5.52 1.79 -0.52
N LEU A 69 5.33 2.30 -1.73
CA LEU A 69 5.16 3.73 -1.93
C LEU A 69 3.95 4.25 -1.17
N SER A 70 2.86 3.48 -1.13
CA SER A 70 1.65 3.80 -0.38
C SER A 70 1.88 3.82 1.13
N VAL A 71 2.66 2.87 1.66
CA VAL A 71 3.10 2.86 3.08
C VAL A 71 3.93 4.11 3.39
N ALA A 72 4.88 4.48 2.52
CA ALA A 72 5.68 5.69 2.70
C ALA A 72 4.83 6.97 2.65
N CYS A 73 3.84 7.03 1.76
CA CYS A 73 2.88 8.14 1.67
C CYS A 73 2.05 8.32 2.94
N ARG A 74 1.74 7.22 3.63
CA ARG A 74 0.93 7.19 4.84
C ARG A 74 1.69 7.41 6.14
N HIS A 75 3.00 7.69 6.09
CA HIS A 75 3.80 7.86 7.30
C HIS A 75 3.15 8.85 8.30
N SER A 76 3.13 8.48 9.59
CA SER A 76 2.49 9.26 10.66
C SER A 76 3.03 10.69 10.75
N HIS A 77 4.34 10.85 10.57
CA HIS A 77 5.02 12.15 10.50
C HIS A 77 4.93 12.75 9.07
N PRO A 78 4.26 13.90 8.86
CA PRO A 78 4.07 14.49 7.53
C PRO A 78 5.37 14.80 6.77
N GLN A 79 6.45 15.11 7.48
CA GLN A 79 7.75 15.44 6.86
C GLN A 79 8.48 14.22 6.32
N SER A 80 8.17 13.03 6.83
CA SER A 80 8.74 11.78 6.33
C SER A 80 8.02 11.24 5.10
N ARG A 81 6.85 11.78 4.76
CA ARG A 81 6.12 11.42 3.54
C ARG A 81 6.87 11.96 2.32
N PRO A 82 6.87 11.27 1.16
CA PRO A 82 7.40 11.81 -0.08
C PRO A 82 6.61 13.04 -0.55
N THR A 83 7.09 13.71 -1.60
CA THR A 83 6.30 14.71 -2.33
C THR A 83 5.50 14.02 -3.44
N MET A 84 4.40 14.62 -3.90
CA MET A 84 3.65 14.08 -5.05
C MET A 84 4.50 14.01 -6.32
N LEU A 85 5.51 14.88 -6.47
CA LEU A 85 6.49 14.80 -7.56
C LEU A 85 7.31 13.50 -7.48
N MET A 86 7.83 13.17 -6.30
CA MET A 86 8.57 11.91 -6.09
C MET A 86 7.67 10.70 -6.32
N VAL A 87 6.43 10.74 -5.82
CA VAL A 87 5.44 9.67 -6.05
C VAL A 87 5.20 9.46 -7.54
N SER A 88 4.90 10.54 -8.28
CA SER A 88 4.67 10.48 -9.73
C SER A 88 5.88 9.92 -10.49
N GLN A 89 7.10 10.31 -10.11
CA GLN A 89 8.32 9.78 -10.71
C GLN A 89 8.47 8.29 -10.43
N MET A 90 8.31 7.85 -9.17
CA MET A 90 8.42 6.44 -8.80
C MET A 90 7.38 5.56 -9.51
N LEU A 91 6.18 6.07 -9.77
CA LEU A 91 5.16 5.36 -10.55
C LEU A 91 5.46 5.33 -12.05
N SER A 92 6.21 6.31 -12.57
CA SER A 92 6.55 6.43 -13.98
C SER A 92 7.79 5.61 -14.36
N PHE A 93 8.75 5.48 -13.44
CA PHE A 93 9.89 4.61 -13.60
C PHE A 93 9.51 3.21 -13.16
N GLN A 94 9.30 2.30 -14.12
CA GLN A 94 9.22 0.86 -13.86
C GLN A 94 10.57 0.39 -13.31
N THR A 95 10.80 0.56 -12.01
CA THR A 95 12.02 0.07 -11.38
C THR A 95 11.91 -1.45 -11.28
N ALA A 96 12.61 -2.15 -12.18
CA ALA A 96 13.03 -3.54 -12.00
C ALA A 96 14.05 -3.65 -10.84
N SER A 97 13.72 -3.08 -9.69
CA SER A 97 14.53 -3.13 -8.48
C SER A 97 13.91 -4.18 -7.59
N SER A 98 14.40 -5.40 -7.73
CA SER A 98 14.11 -6.52 -6.81
C SER A 98 14.58 -6.14 -5.41
N TYR A 99 13.64 -5.67 -4.61
CA TYR A 99 13.74 -5.73 -3.17
C TYR A 99 12.52 -6.55 -2.75
N GLY A 100 12.64 -7.84 -2.52
CA GLY A 100 11.59 -8.65 -1.86
C GLY A 100 10.26 -8.89 -2.60
N GLY A 101 9.63 -10.04 -2.37
CA GLY A 101 8.40 -10.47 -3.02
C GLY A 101 7.11 -9.94 -2.36
N LEU A 102 5.95 -10.26 -2.93
CA LEU A 102 4.62 -9.97 -2.34
C LEU A 102 4.46 -10.51 -0.91
N ASP A 103 5.21 -11.56 -0.58
CA ASP A 103 5.20 -12.23 0.73
C ASP A 103 5.96 -11.43 1.80
N ASP A 104 6.80 -10.45 1.41
CA ASP A 104 7.59 -9.63 2.35
C ASP A 104 6.80 -8.40 2.89
N ILE A 105 5.65 -8.09 2.28
CA ILE A 105 4.77 -7.01 2.75
C ILE A 105 3.63 -7.64 3.52
N THR A 106 3.58 -7.35 4.82
CA THR A 106 2.49 -7.78 5.68
C THR A 106 1.33 -6.79 5.63
N LEU A 107 0.10 -7.30 5.78
CA LEU A 107 -1.08 -6.45 5.93
C LEU A 107 -0.97 -5.47 7.09
N GLU A 108 -0.24 -5.81 8.15
CA GLU A 108 0.04 -4.91 9.27
C GLU A 108 0.70 -3.60 8.81
N GLN A 109 1.68 -3.66 7.92
CA GLN A 109 2.35 -2.46 7.37
C GLN A 109 1.39 -1.60 6.55
N LEU A 110 0.39 -2.22 5.94
CA LEU A 110 -0.61 -1.59 5.08
C LEU A 110 -1.83 -1.10 5.86
N ILE A 111 -2.06 -1.57 7.07
CA ILE A 111 -3.27 -1.25 7.86
C ILE A 111 -2.94 -0.29 9.00
N THR A 112 -1.72 -0.32 9.53
CA THR A 112 -1.27 0.62 10.56
C THR A 112 -1.35 2.06 10.01
N ILE A 113 -2.13 2.90 10.70
CA ILE A 113 -2.41 4.31 10.38
C ILE A 113 -1.49 5.22 11.21
#